data_AF-A0A1W1ZF52-F1
#
_entry.id   AF-A0A1W1ZF52-F1
#
_cell.length_a   1.000
_cell.length_b   1.000
_cell.length_c   1.000
_cell.angle_alpha   90.00
_cell.angle_beta   90.00
_cell.angle_gamma   90.00
#
_symmetry.space_group_name_H-M   'P 1'
#
loop_
_entity.id
_entity.type
_entity.pdbx_description
1 polymer ?
#
loop_
_entity_poly.entity_id
_entity_poly.type
_entity_poly.pdbx_seq_one_letter_code
_entity_poly.pdbx_strand_id
1 'polypeptide(L)'
;MNNTGKTIILILLFGIFTEVRAQQSEECNQVLKDKIKISWNNDPREKLYEFTKCGIDSIDINTYYTKLIAKFWIENPHDSTSVSELNMRDIYEDFLSYKETSEFSKLKEITIISKKLASTIVNLEEWDEFEPLLLKVEIPKIYVDKFFEYIQEFDLSEYTYTQAFEKFMNSH
;
A
#
# COMPACT_ATOMS: atom_id res chain seq x y z
N MET A 1 -3.70 55.35 -44.39
CA MET A 1 -4.55 54.75 -43.34
C MET A 1 -3.63 53.96 -42.41
N ASN A 2 -3.57 54.36 -41.14
CA ASN A 2 -2.87 53.63 -40.09
C ASN A 2 -3.49 52.24 -39.88
N ASN A 3 -2.68 51.22 -39.65
CA ASN A 3 -2.89 50.40 -38.45
C ASN A 3 -1.61 49.69 -38.00
N THR A 4 -1.18 50.06 -36.81
CA THR A 4 -0.10 49.50 -36.00
C THR A 4 -0.67 48.30 -35.22
N GLY A 5 0.01 47.16 -35.16
CA GLY A 5 -0.52 46.00 -34.44
C GLY A 5 0.45 44.82 -34.24
N LYS A 6 1.47 45.04 -33.41
CA LYS A 6 2.10 44.10 -32.44
C LYS A 6 2.12 42.57 -32.73
N THR A 7 3.34 42.03 -32.83
CA THR A 7 3.91 40.89 -32.06
C THR A 7 3.14 39.55 -32.13
N ILE A 8 3.77 38.41 -32.47
CA ILE A 8 4.45 37.53 -31.49
C ILE A 8 5.33 36.49 -32.24
N ILE A 9 6.60 36.46 -31.85
CA ILE A 9 7.55 35.36 -32.05
C ILE A 9 7.14 34.26 -31.07
N LEU A 10 6.87 33.03 -31.54
CA LEU A 10 6.79 31.86 -30.66
C LEU A 10 7.81 30.81 -31.05
N ILE A 11 8.93 30.98 -30.36
CA ILE A 11 10.08 30.13 -30.10
C ILE A 11 9.77 28.63 -30.25
N LEU A 12 10.52 28.01 -31.17
CA LEU A 12 10.86 26.59 -31.19
C LEU A 12 11.41 26.18 -29.82
N LEU A 13 10.62 25.48 -29.00
CA LEU A 13 11.11 24.77 -27.82
C LEU A 13 11.67 23.41 -28.25
N PHE A 14 12.87 23.46 -28.83
CA PHE A 14 13.84 22.39 -28.62
C PHE A 14 14.41 22.54 -27.20
N GLY A 15 14.38 21.46 -26.44
CA GLY A 15 15.28 21.28 -25.30
C GLY A 15 14.62 21.29 -23.93
N ILE A 16 13.95 20.19 -23.55
CA ILE A 16 14.02 19.66 -22.19
C ILE A 16 13.82 18.11 -22.22
N PHE A 17 14.71 17.38 -22.90
CA PHE A 17 15.07 16.04 -22.40
C PHE A 17 16.14 16.25 -21.32
N THR A 18 15.80 16.97 -20.26
CA THR A 18 16.54 16.81 -19.01
C THR A 18 15.96 15.57 -18.38
N GLU A 19 16.82 14.58 -18.18
CA GLU A 19 16.67 13.49 -17.23
C GLU A 19 15.75 13.91 -16.09
N VAL A 20 14.51 13.39 -16.07
CA VAL A 20 13.66 13.41 -14.88
C VAL A 20 14.24 12.36 -13.92
N ARG A 21 15.50 12.52 -13.53
CA ARG A 21 15.97 12.05 -12.24
C ARG A 21 15.45 13.09 -11.28
N ALA A 22 14.29 12.80 -10.67
CA ALA A 22 13.74 13.59 -9.59
C ALA A 22 14.88 14.08 -8.70
N GLN A 23 15.04 15.40 -8.62
CA GLN A 23 16.05 16.02 -7.77
C GLN A 23 15.71 15.59 -6.33
N GLN A 24 16.43 14.58 -5.82
CA GLN A 24 16.23 14.07 -4.46
C GLN A 24 16.37 15.26 -3.50
N SER A 25 15.30 15.51 -2.74
CA SER A 25 15.29 16.56 -1.74
C SER A 25 16.38 16.31 -0.69
N GLU A 26 16.89 17.36 -0.06
CA GLU A 26 17.84 17.22 1.06
C GLU A 26 17.26 16.35 2.18
N GLU A 27 15.95 16.45 2.40
CA GLU A 27 15.20 15.62 3.33
C GLU A 27 15.26 14.13 2.95
N CYS A 28 15.06 13.78 1.67
CA CYS A 28 15.20 12.40 1.21
C CYS A 28 16.64 11.90 1.39
N ASN A 29 17.64 12.72 1.04
CA ASN A 29 19.05 12.36 1.22
C ASN A 29 19.39 12.05 2.68
N GLN A 30 18.77 12.75 3.63
CA GLN A 30 18.93 12.47 5.05
C GLN A 30 18.31 11.12 5.42
N VAL A 31 17.07 10.86 5.00
CA VAL A 31 16.39 9.57 5.23
C VAL A 31 17.23 8.40 4.70
N LEU A 32 17.80 8.53 3.50
CA LEU A 32 18.58 7.45 2.87
C LEU A 32 19.93 7.19 3.54
N LYS A 33 20.42 8.06 4.44
CA LYS A 33 21.64 7.83 5.24
C LYS A 33 21.35 7.12 6.55
N ASP A 34 20.09 7.06 6.96
CA ASP A 34 19.69 6.46 8.22
C ASP A 34 19.70 4.93 8.17
N LYS A 35 19.59 4.34 9.35
CA LYS A 35 19.44 2.90 9.55
C LYS A 35 18.18 2.61 10.34
N ILE A 36 17.67 1.41 10.15
CA ILE A 36 16.50 0.91 10.84
C ILE A 36 16.79 -0.46 11.46
N LYS A 37 16.25 -0.69 12.65
CA LYS A 37 16.33 -1.98 13.33
C LYS A 37 15.00 -2.69 13.22
N ILE A 38 15.01 -3.91 12.70
CA ILE A 38 13.84 -4.78 12.61
C ILE A 38 14.04 -5.94 13.58
N SER A 39 13.02 -6.21 14.39
CA SER A 39 12.98 -7.35 15.31
C SER A 39 11.54 -7.80 15.50
N TRP A 40 11.35 -8.93 16.18
CA TRP A 40 10.02 -9.43 16.54
C TRP A 40 9.21 -8.46 17.42
N ASN A 41 9.88 -7.56 18.15
CA ASN A 41 9.27 -6.64 19.11
C ASN A 41 9.27 -5.18 18.64
N ASN A 42 9.74 -4.90 17.41
CA ASN A 42 9.82 -3.55 16.88
C ASN A 42 9.19 -3.47 15.49
N ASP A 43 8.13 -2.67 15.36
CA ASP A 43 7.49 -2.39 14.07
C ASP A 43 8.26 -1.24 13.36
N PRO A 44 8.98 -1.49 12.25
CA PRO A 44 9.73 -0.47 11.52
C PRO A 44 8.86 0.53 10.74
N ARG A 45 7.55 0.37 10.68
CA ARG A 45 6.68 1.06 9.73
C ARG A 45 6.72 2.58 9.85
N GLU A 46 6.78 3.13 11.06
CA GLU A 46 6.91 4.58 11.27
C GLU A 46 8.17 5.14 10.60
N LYS A 47 9.29 4.43 10.71
CA LYS A 47 10.54 4.86 10.09
C LYS A 47 10.50 4.69 8.57
N LEU A 48 9.83 3.66 8.06
CA LEU A 48 9.61 3.50 6.61
C LEU A 48 8.73 4.60 6.01
N TYR A 49 7.79 5.16 6.79
CA TYR A 49 6.98 6.30 6.33
C TYR A 49 7.81 7.55 6.03
N GLU A 50 9.05 7.64 6.50
CA GLU A 50 9.94 8.72 6.09
C GLU A 50 10.27 8.70 4.59
N PHE A 51 10.06 7.58 3.87
CA PHE A 51 10.16 7.54 2.41
C PHE A 51 9.12 8.42 1.69
N THR A 52 8.11 8.93 2.39
CA THR A 52 7.25 10.00 1.85
C THR A 52 8.05 11.26 1.48
N LYS A 53 9.13 11.56 2.21
CA LYS A 53 10.09 12.65 1.88
C LYS A 53 10.86 12.37 0.57
N CYS A 54 10.91 11.11 0.15
CA CYS A 54 11.46 10.66 -1.13
C CYS A 54 10.39 10.53 -2.22
N GLY A 55 9.15 10.96 -1.98
CA GLY A 55 8.06 10.91 -2.95
C GLY A 55 7.36 9.55 -3.07
N ILE A 56 7.56 8.65 -2.09
CA ILE A 56 6.86 7.36 -2.06
C ILE A 56 5.50 7.54 -1.37
N ASP A 57 4.44 7.05 -2.00
CA ASP A 57 3.09 7.11 -1.44
C ASP A 57 2.91 6.18 -0.21
N SER A 58 2.07 6.61 0.72
CA SER A 58 1.79 5.88 1.96
C SER A 58 1.19 4.48 1.74
N ILE A 59 0.43 4.25 0.67
CA ILE A 59 -0.10 2.92 0.32
C ILE A 59 1.04 2.03 -0.16
N ASP A 60 1.91 2.56 -1.03
CA ASP A 60 3.07 1.82 -1.52
C ASP A 60 3.99 1.38 -0.38
N ILE A 61 4.21 2.25 0.61
CA ILE A 61 5.00 1.94 1.82
C ILE A 61 4.36 0.80 2.62
N ASN A 62 3.04 0.84 2.84
CA ASN A 62 2.33 -0.23 3.54
C ASN A 62 2.40 -1.57 2.77
N THR A 63 2.25 -1.54 1.45
CA THR A 63 2.35 -2.74 0.61
C THR A 63 3.73 -3.36 0.70
N TYR A 64 4.78 -2.54 0.63
CA TYR A 64 6.15 -3.02 0.76
C TYR A 64 6.48 -3.52 2.18
N TYR A 65 5.98 -2.85 3.21
CA TYR A 65 6.19 -3.25 4.61
C TYR A 65 5.81 -4.71 4.85
N THR A 66 4.69 -5.18 4.27
CA THR A 66 4.26 -6.58 4.38
C THR A 66 5.32 -7.54 3.83
N LYS A 67 5.92 -7.27 2.67
CA LYS A 67 7.02 -8.06 2.11
C LYS A 67 8.24 -8.05 3.04
N LEU A 68 8.64 -6.87 3.49
CA LEU A 68 9.85 -6.70 4.31
C LEU A 68 9.76 -7.50 5.61
N ILE A 69 8.61 -7.43 6.30
CA ILE A 69 8.38 -8.16 7.54
C ILE A 69 8.26 -9.66 7.32
N ALA A 70 7.53 -10.08 6.29
CA ALA A 70 7.43 -11.49 5.94
C ALA A 70 8.82 -12.09 5.67
N LYS A 71 9.66 -11.41 4.90
CA LYS A 71 11.05 -11.81 4.65
C LYS A 71 11.84 -11.93 5.96
N PHE A 72 11.79 -10.92 6.83
CA PHE A 72 12.51 -10.93 8.10
C PHE A 72 12.10 -12.12 8.99
N TRP A 73 10.80 -12.40 9.12
CA TRP A 73 10.30 -13.51 9.93
C TRP A 73 10.64 -14.89 9.33
N ILE A 74 10.63 -15.02 8.01
CA ILE A 74 11.04 -16.26 7.32
C ILE A 74 12.54 -16.52 7.53
N GLU A 75 13.36 -15.47 7.49
CA GLU A 75 14.81 -15.58 7.67
C GLU A 75 15.22 -15.81 9.13
N ASN A 76 14.37 -15.42 10.09
CA ASN A 76 14.65 -15.53 11.54
C ASN A 76 13.52 -16.26 12.29
N PRO A 77 13.19 -17.51 11.91
CA PRO A 77 12.07 -18.22 12.51
C PRO A 77 12.37 -18.53 13.98
N HIS A 78 11.47 -18.15 14.88
CA HIS A 78 11.53 -18.43 16.32
C HIS A 78 12.67 -17.78 17.12
N ASP A 79 13.50 -16.93 16.52
CA ASP A 79 14.49 -16.16 17.26
C ASP A 79 13.96 -14.76 17.62
N SER A 80 13.25 -14.68 18.76
CA SER A 80 12.74 -13.41 19.30
C SER A 80 13.83 -12.39 19.66
N THR A 81 15.10 -12.81 19.71
CA THR A 81 16.26 -11.94 20.00
C THR A 81 16.95 -11.43 18.75
N SER A 82 16.61 -11.96 17.58
CA SER A 82 17.15 -11.51 16.31
C SER A 82 16.80 -10.04 16.06
N VAL A 83 17.85 -9.25 15.77
CA VAL A 83 17.75 -7.85 15.37
C VAL A 83 18.51 -7.71 14.06
N SER A 84 17.82 -7.32 12.99
CA SER A 84 18.44 -6.93 11.73
C SER A 84 18.55 -5.41 11.68
N GLU A 85 19.78 -4.90 11.51
CA GLU A 85 20.01 -3.49 11.20
C GLU A 85 20.15 -3.35 9.67
N LEU A 86 19.26 -2.59 9.06
CA LEU A 86 19.21 -2.38 7.60
C LEU A 86 19.46 -0.91 7.27
N ASN A 87 20.15 -0.64 6.18
CA ASN A 87 20.32 0.73 5.69
C ASN A 87 19.05 1.16 4.94
N MET A 88 18.58 2.38 5.20
CA MET A 88 17.40 2.92 4.53
C MET A 88 17.57 3.04 3.01
N ARG A 89 18.81 3.26 2.53
CA ARG A 89 19.12 3.25 1.09
C ARG A 89 18.85 1.89 0.44
N ASP A 90 19.34 0.81 1.05
CA ASP A 90 19.19 -0.54 0.49
C ASP A 90 17.71 -0.93 0.45
N ILE A 91 16.94 -0.57 1.50
CA ILE A 91 15.49 -0.75 1.54
C ILE A 91 14.80 0.06 0.42
N TYR A 92 15.21 1.31 0.22
CA TYR A 92 14.64 2.16 -0.82
C TYR A 92 14.89 1.60 -2.23
N GLU A 93 16.08 1.08 -2.50
CA GLU A 93 16.43 0.47 -3.79
C GLU A 93 15.69 -0.86 -4.02
N ASP A 94 15.56 -1.70 -2.98
CA ASP A 94 14.72 -2.92 -3.02
C ASP A 94 13.25 -2.57 -3.21
N PHE A 95 12.75 -1.50 -2.57
CA PHE A 95 11.39 -0.98 -2.76
C PHE A 95 11.15 -0.60 -4.23
N LEU A 96 12.03 0.21 -4.82
CA LEU A 96 11.89 0.65 -6.22
C LEU A 96 11.89 -0.55 -7.18
N SER A 97 12.74 -1.55 -6.91
CA SER A 97 12.80 -2.78 -7.70
C SER A 97 11.53 -3.62 -7.54
N TYR A 98 11.02 -3.75 -6.32
CA TYR A 98 9.80 -4.51 -6.04
C TYR A 98 8.56 -3.86 -6.62
N LYS A 99 8.49 -2.51 -6.63
CA LYS A 99 7.37 -1.74 -7.16
C LYS A 99 7.01 -2.07 -8.61
N GLU A 100 8.00 -2.45 -9.41
CA GLU A 100 7.84 -2.82 -10.81
C GLU A 100 7.35 -4.27 -11.01
N THR A 101 7.13 -5.03 -9.94
CA THR A 101 6.68 -6.43 -10.02
C THR A 101 5.16 -6.57 -10.07
N SER A 102 4.68 -7.64 -10.69
CA SER A 102 3.26 -8.01 -10.65
C SER A 102 2.78 -8.36 -9.24
N GLU A 103 3.67 -8.88 -8.40
CA GLU A 103 3.37 -9.21 -7.00
C GLU A 103 3.05 -7.95 -6.19
N PHE A 104 3.87 -6.89 -6.32
CA PHE A 104 3.57 -5.60 -5.70
C PHE A 104 2.22 -5.05 -6.15
N SER A 105 1.93 -5.11 -7.46
CA SER A 105 0.65 -4.65 -8.00
C SER A 105 -0.53 -5.42 -7.37
N LYS A 106 -0.42 -6.75 -7.24
CA LYS A 106 -1.44 -7.59 -6.60
C LYS A 106 -1.59 -7.27 -5.12
N LEU A 107 -0.50 -7.18 -4.36
CA LEU A 107 -0.56 -6.84 -2.93
C LEU A 107 -1.09 -5.43 -2.69
N LYS A 108 -0.79 -4.47 -3.57
CA LYS A 108 -1.34 -3.12 -3.53
C LYS A 108 -2.85 -3.13 -3.74
N GLU A 109 -3.35 -3.88 -4.73
CA GLU A 109 -4.79 -4.04 -4.94
C GLU A 109 -5.46 -4.65 -3.70
N ILE A 110 -4.91 -5.74 -3.16
CA ILE A 110 -5.41 -6.37 -1.91
C ILE A 110 -5.41 -5.35 -0.76
N THR A 111 -4.33 -4.58 -0.58
CA THR A 111 -4.22 -3.56 0.48
C THR A 111 -5.33 -2.50 0.37
N ILE A 112 -5.61 -2.03 -0.84
CA ILE A 112 -6.66 -1.03 -1.10
C ILE A 112 -8.04 -1.62 -0.82
N ILE A 113 -8.31 -2.83 -1.30
CA ILE A 113 -9.59 -3.50 -1.10
C ILE A 113 -9.82 -3.79 0.39
N SER A 114 -8.83 -4.32 1.09
CA SER A 114 -8.90 -4.57 2.54
C SER A 114 -9.19 -3.28 3.32
N LYS A 115 -8.60 -2.15 2.94
CA LYS A 115 -8.93 -0.84 3.55
C LYS A 115 -10.39 -0.45 3.29
N LYS A 116 -10.89 -0.63 2.06
CA LYS A 116 -12.29 -0.37 1.73
C LYS A 116 -13.24 -1.24 2.56
N LEU A 117 -12.98 -2.55 2.64
CA LEU A 117 -13.77 -3.49 3.45
C LEU A 117 -13.75 -3.13 4.94
N ALA A 118 -12.60 -2.71 5.47
CA ALA A 118 -12.46 -2.33 6.87
C ALA A 118 -13.22 -1.05 7.24
N SER A 119 -13.48 -0.16 6.27
CA SER A 119 -14.19 1.11 6.49
C SER A 119 -15.66 1.12 6.08
N THR A 120 -16.13 0.10 5.36
CA THR A 120 -17.50 0.07 4.83
C THR A 120 -18.38 -0.78 5.73
N ILE A 121 -19.48 -0.20 6.21
CA ILE A 121 -20.53 -0.90 6.95
C ILE A 121 -21.19 -1.94 6.04
N VAL A 122 -21.52 -3.12 6.58
CA VAL A 122 -22.22 -4.16 5.82
C VAL A 122 -23.59 -3.66 5.38
N ASN A 123 -23.85 -3.76 4.08
CA ASN A 123 -25.15 -3.49 3.50
C ASN A 123 -25.50 -4.61 2.50
N LEU A 124 -26.59 -5.33 2.78
CA LEU A 124 -27.08 -6.41 1.90
C LEU A 124 -27.42 -5.91 0.50
N GLU A 125 -27.90 -4.67 0.36
CA GLU A 125 -28.23 -4.09 -0.95
C GLU A 125 -27.00 -3.85 -1.83
N GLU A 126 -25.81 -3.75 -1.23
CA GLU A 126 -24.54 -3.53 -1.92
C GLU A 126 -23.75 -4.83 -2.11
N TRP A 127 -24.32 -6.00 -1.80
CA TRP A 127 -23.61 -7.28 -1.85
C TRP A 127 -22.96 -7.56 -3.21
N ASP A 128 -23.66 -7.29 -4.31
CA ASP A 128 -23.13 -7.48 -5.67
C ASP A 128 -21.86 -6.65 -5.95
N GLU A 129 -21.68 -5.53 -5.23
CA GLU A 129 -20.45 -4.73 -5.27
C GLU A 129 -19.32 -5.35 -4.42
N PHE A 130 -19.65 -5.91 -3.26
CA PHE A 130 -18.67 -6.35 -2.26
C PHE A 130 -18.26 -7.83 -2.36
N GLU A 131 -19.10 -8.71 -2.89
CA GLU A 131 -18.74 -10.10 -3.19
C GLU A 131 -17.45 -10.22 -4.02
N PRO A 132 -17.31 -9.53 -5.18
CA PRO A 132 -16.09 -9.63 -5.98
C PRO A 132 -14.87 -9.08 -5.25
N LEU A 133 -15.05 -8.13 -4.31
CA LEU A 133 -13.96 -7.58 -3.51
C LEU A 133 -13.44 -8.59 -2.49
N LEU A 134 -14.34 -9.33 -1.83
CA LEU A 134 -13.97 -10.42 -0.91
C LEU A 134 -13.19 -11.53 -1.64
N LEU A 135 -13.57 -11.85 -2.87
CA LEU A 135 -12.86 -12.83 -3.70
C LEU A 135 -11.48 -12.33 -4.14
N LYS A 136 -11.34 -11.03 -4.44
CA LYS A 136 -10.07 -10.41 -4.82
C LYS A 136 -9.03 -10.38 -3.70
N VAL A 137 -9.46 -10.39 -2.43
CA VAL A 137 -8.57 -10.55 -1.28
C VAL A 137 -8.32 -12.02 -0.92
N GLU A 138 -8.58 -12.92 -1.87
CA GLU A 138 -8.30 -14.36 -1.79
C GLU A 138 -9.08 -15.11 -0.70
N ILE A 139 -10.21 -14.56 -0.23
CA ILE A 139 -11.15 -15.33 0.60
C ILE A 139 -11.78 -16.41 -0.30
N PRO A 140 -11.70 -17.70 0.07
CA PRO A 140 -12.26 -18.75 -0.77
C PRO A 140 -13.78 -18.58 -0.94
N LYS A 141 -14.30 -18.82 -2.14
CA LYS A 141 -15.72 -18.64 -2.48
C LYS A 141 -16.68 -19.29 -1.48
N ILE A 142 -16.34 -20.49 -0.99
CA ILE A 142 -17.14 -21.19 0.03
C ILE A 142 -17.32 -20.39 1.32
N TYR A 143 -16.32 -19.61 1.75
CA TYR A 143 -16.44 -18.73 2.91
C TYR A 143 -17.19 -17.44 2.57
N VAL A 144 -17.03 -16.92 1.35
CA VAL A 144 -17.82 -15.77 0.88
C VAL A 144 -19.31 -16.12 0.84
N ASP A 145 -19.66 -17.31 0.38
CA ASP A 145 -21.05 -17.81 0.33
C ASP A 145 -21.65 -17.99 1.72
N LYS A 146 -20.91 -18.64 2.63
CA LYS A 146 -21.34 -18.75 4.03
C LYS A 146 -21.43 -17.41 4.74
N PHE A 147 -20.53 -16.48 4.41
CA PHE A 147 -20.59 -15.14 4.94
C PHE A 147 -21.83 -14.39 4.42
N PHE A 148 -22.22 -14.59 3.16
CA PHE A 148 -23.48 -14.06 2.64
C PHE A 148 -24.69 -14.57 3.43
N GLU A 149 -24.77 -15.89 3.64
CA GLU A 149 -25.83 -16.50 4.47
C GLU A 149 -25.84 -15.88 5.88
N TYR A 150 -24.66 -15.73 6.50
CA TYR A 150 -24.52 -15.11 7.81
C TYR A 150 -25.03 -13.67 7.86
N ILE A 151 -24.70 -12.83 6.88
CA ILE A 151 -25.18 -11.43 6.88
C ILE A 151 -26.67 -11.29 6.58
N GLN A 152 -27.33 -12.34 6.04
CA GLN A 152 -28.79 -12.38 5.86
C GLN A 152 -29.52 -12.74 7.16
N GLU A 153 -28.89 -13.54 8.02
CA GLU A 153 -29.49 -14.04 9.26
C GLU A 153 -29.30 -13.09 10.46
N PHE A 154 -28.23 -12.30 10.44
CA PHE A 154 -27.85 -11.43 11.55
C PHE A 154 -27.88 -9.95 11.16
N ASP A 155 -28.42 -9.12 12.05
CA ASP A 155 -28.31 -7.66 11.91
C ASP A 155 -26.87 -7.23 12.19
N LEU A 156 -26.21 -6.76 11.13
CA LEU A 156 -24.82 -6.31 11.14
C LEU A 156 -24.68 -4.85 10.70
N SER A 157 -25.77 -4.09 10.75
CA SER A 157 -25.84 -2.68 10.28
C SER A 157 -24.90 -1.71 11.01
N GLU A 158 -24.28 -2.12 12.12
CA GLU A 158 -23.26 -1.34 12.84
C GLU A 158 -21.82 -1.83 12.60
N TYR A 159 -21.63 -2.93 11.86
CA TYR A 159 -20.32 -3.55 11.66
C TYR A 159 -19.80 -3.33 10.25
N THR A 160 -18.50 -3.11 10.13
CA THR A 160 -17.85 -3.10 8.82
C THR A 160 -17.71 -4.50 8.25
N TYR A 161 -17.48 -4.65 6.94
CA TYR A 161 -17.27 -5.96 6.32
C TYR A 161 -16.17 -6.76 7.02
N THR A 162 -15.07 -6.11 7.43
CA THR A 162 -14.01 -6.78 8.20
C THR A 162 -14.50 -7.26 9.57
N GLN A 163 -15.18 -6.41 10.34
CA GLN A 163 -15.69 -6.78 11.67
C GLN A 163 -16.77 -7.86 11.61
N ALA A 164 -17.66 -7.79 10.61
CA ALA A 164 -18.67 -8.79 10.36
C ALA A 164 -18.05 -10.14 9.98
N PHE A 165 -17.03 -10.13 9.11
CA PHE A 165 -16.32 -11.35 8.73
C PHE A 165 -15.58 -11.98 9.92
N GLU A 166 -14.95 -11.17 10.78
CA GLU A 166 -14.34 -11.65 12.03
C GLU A 166 -15.36 -12.31 12.96
N LYS A 167 -16.56 -11.74 13.09
CA LYS A 167 -17.64 -12.37 13.87
C LYS A 167 -18.08 -13.69 13.27
N PHE A 168 -18.28 -13.74 11.95
CA PHE A 168 -18.61 -14.96 11.23
C PHE A 168 -17.59 -16.08 11.49
N MET A 169 -16.29 -15.76 11.41
CA MET A 169 -15.21 -16.72 11.64
C MET A 169 -15.10 -17.19 13.10
N ASN A 170 -15.54 -16.39 14.07
CA ASN A 170 -15.57 -16.77 15.49
C ASN A 170 -16.86 -17.50 15.91
N SER A 171 -17.86 -17.56 15.02
CA SER A 171 -19.14 -18.23 15.26
C SER A 171 -19.13 -19.70 14.80
N HIS A 172 -18.03 -20.15 14.18
CA HIS A 172 -17.81 -21.48 13.60
C HIS A 172 -16.43 -22.02 14.00
#